data_AF-A0A377Z943-F1
#
_entry.id   AF-A0A377Z943-F1
#
_cell.length_a   1.000
_cell.length_b   1.000
_cell.length_c   1.000
_cell.angle_alpha   90.00
_cell.angle_beta   90.00
_cell.angle_gamma   90.00
#
_symmetry.space_group_name_H-M   'P 1'
#
loop_
_entity.id
_entity.type
_entity.pdbx_description
1 polymer ?
#
loop_
_entity_poly.entity_id
_entity_poly.type
_entity_poly.pdbx_seq_one_letter_code
_entity_poly.pdbx_strand_id
1 'polypeptide(L)' 'MNDQGAEDQRQALKKFTVDLTERAEQGKLDPVIGRDEEIRRTIQVLQRRTKNNPVLIGEPGVG' A
#
# COMPACT_ATOMS: atom_id res chain seq x y z
N MET A 1 23.07 -14.91 0.14
CA MET A 1 22.97 -15.30 1.57
C MET A 1 22.55 -14.07 2.36
N ASN A 2 21.25 -13.88 2.59
CA ASN A 2 20.72 -13.03 3.68
C ASN A 2 19.22 -13.37 3.89
N ASP A 3 18.91 -14.65 4.14
CA ASP A 3 17.53 -15.12 4.39
C ASP A 3 17.12 -15.05 5.86
N GLN A 4 18.08 -15.06 6.80
CA GLN A 4 17.77 -15.08 8.24
C GLN A 4 17.07 -13.79 8.72
N GLY A 5 17.48 -12.61 8.21
CA GLY A 5 16.82 -11.35 8.53
C GLY A 5 15.46 -11.17 7.85
N ALA A 6 15.22 -11.84 6.72
CA ALA A 6 13.98 -11.74 5.96
C ALA A 6 12.82 -12.45 6.68
N GLU A 7 13.08 -13.60 7.31
CA GLU A 7 12.11 -14.32 8.15
C GLU A 7 11.69 -13.48 9.37
N ASP A 8 12.64 -12.93 10.11
CA ASP A 8 12.37 -12.06 11.28
C ASP A 8 11.63 -10.79 10.87
N GLN A 9 12.04 -10.15 9.77
CA GLN A 9 11.35 -8.98 9.23
C GLN A 9 9.93 -9.31 8.74
N ARG A 10 9.73 -10.50 8.16
CA ARG A 10 8.41 -10.98 7.74
C ARG A 10 7.50 -11.26 8.94
N GLN A 11 8.05 -11.78 10.04
CA GLN A 11 7.30 -11.93 11.29
C GLN A 11 6.91 -10.57 11.89
N ALA A 12 7.81 -9.58 11.85
CA ALA A 12 7.51 -8.22 12.32
C ALA A 12 6.41 -7.55 11.47
N LEU A 13 6.46 -7.67 10.13
CA LEU A 13 5.43 -7.15 9.25
C LEU A 13 4.07 -7.80 9.53
N LYS A 14 4.02 -9.13 9.70
CA LYS A 14 2.76 -9.82 10.04
C LYS A 14 2.21 -9.41 11.42
N LYS A 15 3.07 -9.06 12.37
CA LYS A 15 2.67 -8.69 13.73
C LYS A 15 2.13 -7.26 13.81
N PHE A 16 2.70 -6.33 13.05
CA PHE A 16 2.42 -4.89 13.19
C PHE A 16 1.74 -4.25 11.97
N THR A 17 1.62 -4.97 10.85
CA THR A 17 1.03 -4.44 9.62
C THR A 17 -0.02 -5.40 9.06
N VAL A 18 -0.87 -4.90 8.16
CA VAL A 18 -1.87 -5.70 7.45
C VAL A 18 -1.53 -5.68 5.97
N ASP A 19 -1.44 -6.85 5.36
CA ASP A 19 -1.20 -6.96 3.91
C ASP A 19 -2.49 -6.65 3.14
N LEU A 20 -2.53 -5.48 2.49
CA LEU A 20 -3.66 -5.07 1.68
C LEU A 20 -3.70 -5.79 0.32
N THR A 21 -2.57 -6.25 -0.20
CA THR A 21 -2.49 -6.95 -1.49
C THR A 21 -3.10 -8.33 -1.37
N GLU A 22 -2.76 -9.06 -0.29
CA GLU A 22 -3.36 -10.36 0.02
C GLU A 22 -4.87 -10.25 0.25
N ARG A 23 -5.33 -9.19 0.94
CA ARG A 23 -6.76 -8.95 1.15
C ARG A 23 -7.50 -8.60 -0.14
N ALA A 24 -6.85 -7.87 -1.06
CA ALA A 24 -7.40 -7.58 -2.39
C ALA A 24 -7.56 -8.87 -3.20
N GLU A 25 -6.52 -9.73 -3.19
CA GLU A 25 -6.53 -11.02 -3.88
C GLU A 25 -7.62 -11.95 -3.36
N GLN A 26 -7.87 -11.94 -2.05
CA GLN A 26 -8.95 -12.70 -1.41
C GLN A 26 -10.34 -12.07 -1.59
N GLY A 27 -10.47 -10.91 -2.25
CA GLY A 27 -11.73 -10.20 -2.44
C GLY A 27 -12.36 -9.67 -1.14
N LYS A 28 -11.56 -9.50 -0.08
CA LYS A 28 -11.98 -8.98 1.24
C LYS A 28 -11.87 -7.46 1.37
N LEU A 29 -11.58 -6.77 0.28
CA LEU A 29 -11.59 -5.32 0.18
C LEU A 29 -12.81 -4.88 -0.59
N ASP A 30 -13.52 -3.91 -0.04
CA ASP A 30 -14.67 -3.32 -0.70
C ASP A 30 -14.22 -2.59 -1.98
N PRO A 31 -15.03 -2.64 -3.05
CA PRO A 31 -14.69 -1.96 -4.30
C PRO A 31 -14.64 -0.45 -4.09
N VAL A 32 -13.56 0.18 -4.56
CA VAL A 32 -13.40 1.63 -4.55
C VAL A 32 -14.08 2.23 -5.78
N ILE A 33 -15.00 3.17 -5.57
CA ILE A 33 -15.76 3.83 -6.65
C ILE A 33 -15.33 5.30 -6.76
N GLY A 34 -15.03 5.76 -7.98
CA GLY A 34 -14.86 7.19 -8.30
C GLY A 34 -13.48 7.82 -8.03
N ARG A 35 -12.50 7.08 -7.48
CA ARG A 35 -11.14 7.58 -7.15
C ARG A 35 -10.09 7.36 -8.25
N ASP A 36 -10.52 7.36 -9.51
CA ASP A 36 -9.65 7.00 -10.64
C ASP A 36 -8.46 7.97 -10.80
N GLU A 37 -8.68 9.27 -10.57
CA GLU A 37 -7.63 10.28 -10.73
C GLU A 37 -6.56 10.14 -9.64
N GLU A 38 -6.96 9.98 -8.39
CA GLU A 38 -6.06 9.83 -7.24
C GLU A 38 -5.27 8.53 -7.32
N ILE A 39 -5.91 7.43 -7.72
CA ILE A 39 -5.23 6.15 -7.93
C ILE A 39 -4.17 6.29 -9.02
N ARG A 40 -4.53 6.85 -10.19
CA ARG A 40 -3.58 7.07 -11.29
C ARG A 40 -2.44 7.99 -10.89
N ARG A 41 -2.73 9.06 -10.15
CA ARG A 41 -1.72 10.00 -9.65
C ARG A 41 -0.77 9.33 -8.66
N THR A 42 -1.27 8.48 -7.78
CA THR A 42 -0.47 7.70 -6.83
C THR A 42 0.48 6.77 -7.57
N ILE A 43 -0.02 6.03 -8.57
CA ILE A 43 0.79 5.16 -9.43
C ILE A 43 1.89 5.96 -10.14
N GLN A 44 1.56 7.12 -10.70
CA GLN A 44 2.53 7.98 -11.37
C GLN A 44 3.64 8.46 -10.42
N VAL A 45 3.31 8.81 -9.17
CA VAL A 45 4.29 9.24 -8.16
C VAL A 45 5.21 8.09 -7.78
N LEU A 46 4.67 6.89 -7.55
CA LEU A 46 5.46 5.69 -7.22
C LEU A 46 6.51 5.34 -8.28
N GLN A 47 6.24 5.63 -9.55
CA GLN A 47 7.16 5.35 -10.67
C GLN A 47 8.27 6.41 -10.86
N ARG A 48 8.29 7.50 -10.07
CA ARG A 48 9.30 8.56 -10.20
C ARG A 48 10.68 8.09 -9.75
N ARG A 49 11.74 8.67 -10.32
CA ARG A 49 13.13 8.42 -9.89
C ARG A 49 13.47 9.11 -8.57
N THR A 50 12.81 10.22 -8.25
CA THR A 50 13.01 11.00 -7.02
C THR A 50 11.66 11.39 -6.44
N LYS A 51 11.57 11.48 -5.10
CA LYS A 51 10.32 11.76 -4.36
C LYS A 51 9.18 10.84 -4.80
N ASN A 52 9.45 9.54 -4.78
CA ASN A 52 8.54 8.50 -5.24
C ASN A 52 7.55 8.01 -4.19
N ASN A 53 7.59 8.55 -2.97
CA ASN A 53 6.65 8.20 -1.92
C ASN A 53 5.46 9.18 -1.95
N PRO A 54 4.27 8.77 -2.45
CA PRO A 54 3.08 9.60 -2.42
C PRO A 54 2.58 9.78 -0.98
N VAL A 55 2.05 10.97 -0.69
CA VAL A 55 1.35 11.27 0.57
C VAL A 55 -0.04 11.75 0.21
N LEU A 56 -1.07 11.08 0.72
CA LEU A 56 -2.46 11.45 0.55
C LEU A 56 -2.85 12.41 1.70
N ILE A 57 -3.42 13.56 1.35
CA ILE A 57 -3.82 14.60 2.31
C ILE A 57 -5.29 14.92 2.07
N GLY A 58 -6.09 14.97 3.15
CA GLY A 58 -7.51 15.28 3.11
C GLY A 58 -8.13 15.28 4.49
N GLU A 59 -9.39 15.70 4.58
CA GLU A 59 -10.15 15.66 5.83
C GLU A 59 -10.44 14.20 6.27
N PRO A 60 -10.59 13.92 7.57
CA PRO A 60 -10.99 12.59 8.03
C PRO A 60 -12.31 12.14 7.39
N GLY A 61 -12.36 10.91 6.87
CA GLY A 61 -13.56 10.35 6.24
C GLY A 61 -13.68 10.56 4.73
N VAL A 62 -12.76 11.31 4.10
CA VAL A 62 -12.68 11.41 2.63
C VAL A 62 -12.00 10.19 2.00
N GLY A 63 -11.81 9.09 2.75
CA GLY A 63 -11.16 7.83 2.37
C GLY A 63 -12.12 6.66 2.42
#